data_AF-A0A7L9SAZ0-F1
#
_entry.id   AF-A0A7L9SAZ0-F1
#
_cell.length_a   1.000
_cell.length_b   1.000
_cell.length_c   1.000
_cell.angle_alpha   90.00
_cell.angle_beta   90.00
_cell.angle_gamma   90.00
#
_symmetry.space_group_name_H-M   'P 1'
#
loop_
_entity.id
_entity.type
_entity.pdbx_description
1 polymer ?
#
loop_
_entity_poly.entity_id
_entity_poly.type
_entity_poly.pdbx_seq_one_letter_code
_entity_poly.pdbx_strand_id
1 'polypeptide(L)'
;MIGIAIGTAQLLVTTWKLFAFEGITGHYIDIITDVLTLYVMIELSRSLVEYFNIHKIRLTFILDAAIVFIIREILIALFKHQIKPDMLYALSAFLFVIGALRVATVIVYQREKLAVESDNLGHDAKN
;
A
#
# COMPACT_ATOMS: atom_id res chain seq x y z
N MET A 1 -49.58 21.15 -19.95
CA MET A 1 -48.52 20.19 -20.33
C MET A 1 -47.19 20.86 -20.65
N ILE A 2 -47.15 21.93 -21.47
CA ILE A 2 -45.91 22.60 -21.88
C ILE A 2 -45.08 23.14 -20.70
N GLY A 3 -45.73 23.76 -19.70
CA GLY A 3 -45.02 24.30 -18.53
C GLY A 3 -44.31 23.24 -17.67
N ILE A 4 -44.87 22.03 -17.58
CA ILE A 4 -44.22 20.91 -16.88
C ILE A 4 -43.00 20.45 -17.68
N ALA A 5 -43.11 20.34 -19.01
CA ALA A 5 -41.99 19.97 -19.86
C ALA A 5 -40.83 20.97 -19.76
N ILE A 6 -41.13 22.27 -19.73
CA ILE A 6 -40.13 23.33 -19.56
C ILE A 6 -39.51 23.28 -18.16
N GLY A 7 -40.31 23.09 -17.11
CA GLY A 7 -39.83 22.97 -15.73
C GLY A 7 -38.93 21.75 -15.54
N THR A 8 -39.32 20.59 -16.06
CA THR A 8 -38.50 19.37 -16.02
C THR A 8 -37.20 19.53 -16.81
N ALA A 9 -37.25 20.15 -17.99
CA ALA A 9 -36.05 20.43 -18.78
C ALA A 9 -35.10 21.39 -18.06
N GLN A 10 -35.63 22.43 -17.41
CA GLN A 10 -34.82 23.37 -16.64
C GLN A 10 -34.19 22.71 -15.41
N LEU A 11 -34.91 21.82 -14.71
CA LEU A 11 -34.34 21.03 -13.61
C LEU A 11 -33.22 20.10 -14.10
N LEU A 12 -33.39 19.44 -15.25
CA LEU A 12 -32.36 18.59 -15.85
C LEU A 12 -31.11 19.40 -16.22
N VAL A 13 -31.27 20.56 -16.87
CA VAL A 13 -30.14 21.43 -17.23
C VAL A 13 -29.44 21.99 -15.99
N THR A 14 -30.19 22.38 -14.96
CA THR A 14 -29.63 22.93 -13.72
C THR A 14 -28.85 21.86 -12.96
N THR A 15 -29.39 20.63 -12.89
CA THR A 15 -28.71 19.48 -12.26
C THR A 15 -27.46 19.10 -13.05
N TRP A 16 -27.55 19.08 -14.39
CA TRP A 16 -26.40 18.82 -15.26
C TRP A 16 -25.29 19.86 -15.07
N LYS A 17 -25.65 21.14 -14.95
CA LYS A 17 -24.70 22.23 -14.71
C LYS A 17 -24.05 22.15 -13.33
N LEU A 18 -24.77 21.66 -12.31
CA LEU A 18 -24.23 21.41 -10.97
C LEU A 18 -23.28 20.20 -10.95
N PHE A 19 -23.58 19.15 -11.72
CA PHE A 19 -22.70 17.99 -11.89
C PHE A 19 -21.45 18.30 -12.72
N ALA A 20 -21.55 19.21 -13.70
CA ALA A 20 -20.43 19.65 -14.54
C ALA A 20 -19.57 20.75 -13.89
N PHE A 21 -20.08 21.43 -12.84
CA PHE A 21 -19.26 22.25 -11.96
C PHE A 21 -18.34 21.32 -11.14
N GLU A 22 -17.06 21.62 -11.11
CA GLU A 22 -15.91 20.83 -10.62
C GLU A 22 -16.01 20.25 -9.18
N GLY A 23 -17.08 20.52 -8.44
CA GLY A 23 -17.21 20.20 -7.01
C GLY A 23 -17.53 18.73 -6.67
N ILE A 24 -18.10 17.92 -7.57
CA ILE A 24 -18.51 16.54 -7.23
C ILE A 24 -17.46 15.51 -7.65
N THR A 25 -16.83 15.68 -8.82
CA THR A 25 -15.83 14.72 -9.32
C THR A 25 -14.52 14.78 -8.53
N GLY A 26 -14.12 15.97 -8.05
CA GLY A 26 -12.94 16.13 -7.18
C GLY A 26 -13.13 15.50 -5.80
N HIS A 27 -14.35 15.52 -5.25
CA HIS A 27 -14.62 15.04 -3.90
C HIS A 27 -14.41 13.52 -3.74
N TYR A 28 -14.59 12.74 -4.81
CA TYR A 28 -14.28 11.30 -4.77
C TYR A 28 -12.77 11.04 -4.61
N ILE A 29 -11.92 11.86 -5.23
CA ILE A 29 -10.45 11.75 -5.10
C ILE A 29 -10.02 12.08 -3.67
N ASP A 30 -10.65 13.06 -3.03
CA ASP A 30 -10.40 13.42 -1.64
C ASP A 30 -10.80 12.27 -0.70
N ILE A 31 -11.99 11.69 -0.89
CA ILE A 31 -12.45 10.53 -0.08
C ILE A 31 -11.52 9.33 -0.23
N ILE A 32 -11.11 8.99 -1.45
CA ILE A 32 -10.16 7.88 -1.67
C ILE A 32 -8.84 8.18 -1.00
N THR A 33 -8.32 9.39 -1.18
CA THR A 33 -7.08 9.85 -0.56
C THR A 33 -7.13 9.73 0.96
N ASP A 34 -8.23 10.15 1.58
CA ASP A 34 -8.41 10.12 3.03
C ASP A 34 -8.48 8.68 3.55
N VAL A 35 -9.20 7.79 2.87
CA VAL A 35 -9.22 6.35 3.19
C VAL A 35 -7.83 5.74 3.02
N LEU A 36 -7.12 6.12 1.96
CA LEU A 36 -5.79 5.60 1.68
C LEU A 36 -4.78 6.08 2.72
N THR A 37 -4.91 7.33 3.19
CA THR A 37 -4.16 7.91 4.32
C THR A 37 -4.52 7.22 5.65
N LEU A 38 -5.81 6.95 5.89
CA LEU A 38 -6.25 6.23 7.09
C LEU A 38 -5.62 4.84 7.18
N TYR A 39 -5.53 4.12 6.06
CA TYR A 39 -4.84 2.83 6.09
C TYR A 39 -3.35 3.00 6.35
N VAL A 40 -2.66 4.06 5.89
CA VAL A 40 -1.27 4.34 6.33
C VAL A 40 -1.20 4.33 7.87
N MET A 41 -2.13 5.05 8.51
CA MET A 41 -2.26 5.10 9.97
C MET A 41 -2.49 3.72 10.60
N ILE A 42 -3.35 2.90 9.99
CA ILE A 42 -3.62 1.51 10.44
C ILE A 42 -2.36 0.64 10.33
N GLU A 43 -1.60 0.76 9.24
CA GLU A 43 -0.39 -0.03 9.01
C GLU A 43 0.70 0.33 10.04
N LEU A 44 0.90 1.61 10.31
CA LEU A 44 1.82 2.08 11.35
C LEU A 44 1.40 1.58 12.74
N SER A 45 0.10 1.65 13.03
CA SER A 45 -0.46 1.13 14.29
C SER A 45 -0.25 -0.39 14.40
N ARG A 46 -0.45 -1.14 13.31
CA ARG A 46 -0.19 -2.58 13.26
C ARG A 46 1.29 -2.88 13.50
N SER A 47 2.20 -2.17 12.83
CA SER A 47 3.65 -2.33 13.02
C SER A 47 4.06 -2.04 14.47
N LEU A 48 3.43 -1.07 15.13
CA LEU A 48 3.66 -0.76 16.54
C LEU A 48 3.16 -1.88 17.46
N VAL A 49 1.96 -2.41 17.18
CA VAL A 49 1.38 -3.53 17.95
C VAL A 49 2.19 -4.81 17.77
N GLU A 50 2.68 -5.09 16.56
CA GLU A 50 3.57 -6.21 16.25
C GLU A 50 4.88 -6.13 17.07
N TYR A 51 5.44 -4.92 17.19
CA TYR A 51 6.61 -4.65 18.02
C TYR A 51 6.38 -5.02 19.49
N PHE A 52 5.23 -4.66 20.06
CA PHE A 52 4.90 -4.97 21.46
C PHE A 52 4.60 -6.45 21.70
N ASN A 53 3.97 -7.15 20.75
CA ASN A 53 3.58 -8.55 20.94
C ASN A 53 4.75 -9.53 20.91
N ILE A 54 5.76 -9.31 20.06
CA ILE A 54 6.79 -10.32 19.81
C ILE A 54 8.03 -10.11 20.72
N HIS A 55 8.17 -8.95 21.37
CA HIS A 55 9.38 -8.52 22.12
C HIS A 55 10.71 -8.65 21.33
N LYS A 56 10.62 -8.99 20.04
CA LYS A 56 11.69 -9.12 19.06
C LYS A 56 11.13 -8.71 17.71
N ILE A 57 11.78 -7.72 17.12
CA ILE A 57 11.51 -7.33 15.74
C ILE A 57 12.06 -8.42 14.83
N ARG A 58 11.19 -9.25 14.23
CA ARG A 58 11.61 -10.07 13.08
C ARG A 58 11.71 -9.14 11.87
N LEU A 59 12.93 -8.99 11.34
CA LEU A 59 13.24 -8.13 10.20
C LEU A 59 12.29 -8.39 9.01
N THR A 60 11.92 -9.65 8.77
CA THR A 60 10.99 -10.06 7.71
C THR A 60 9.61 -9.40 7.82
N PHE A 61 9.07 -9.23 9.03
CA PHE A 61 7.76 -8.58 9.20
C PHE A 61 7.80 -7.08 8.95
N ILE A 62 8.87 -6.41 9.40
CA ILE A 62 9.05 -4.99 9.12
C ILE A 62 9.25 -4.75 7.62
N LEU A 63 10.03 -5.61 6.95
CA LEU A 63 10.24 -5.48 5.51
C LEU A 63 8.93 -5.69 4.73
N ASP A 64 8.10 -6.66 5.13
CA ASP A 64 6.80 -6.88 4.51
C ASP A 64 5.85 -5.67 4.71
N ALA A 65 5.78 -5.12 5.92
CA ALA A 65 5.01 -3.91 6.20
C ALA A 65 5.54 -2.69 5.43
N ALA A 66 6.86 -2.53 5.32
CA ALA A 66 7.48 -1.43 4.59
C ALA A 66 7.19 -1.48 3.08
N ILE A 67 7.18 -2.66 2.46
CA ILE A 67 6.81 -2.82 1.05
C ILE A 67 5.37 -2.35 0.84
N VAL A 68 4.43 -2.81 1.66
CA VAL A 68 3.01 -2.43 1.57
C VAL A 68 2.83 -0.92 1.78
N PHE A 69 3.56 -0.34 2.74
CA PHE A 69 3.56 1.09 3.02
C PHE A 69 4.02 1.93 1.82
N ILE A 70 5.11 1.53 1.15
CA ILE A 70 5.63 2.27 0.00
C ILE A 70 4.72 2.16 -1.22
N ILE A 71 4.17 0.97 -1.48
CA ILE A 71 3.17 0.78 -2.54
C ILE A 71 1.99 1.73 -2.33
N ARG A 72 1.55 1.88 -1.08
CA ARG A 72 0.47 2.80 -0.72
C ARG A 72 0.79 4.26 -0.96
N GLU A 73 1.99 4.71 -0.59
CA GLU A 73 2.40 6.10 -0.85
C GLU A 73 2.38 6.41 -2.35
N ILE A 74 2.83 5.45 -3.17
CA ILE A 74 2.75 5.54 -4.64
C ILE A 74 1.29 5.64 -5.11
N LEU A 75 0.37 4.85 -4.53
CA LEU A 75 -1.05 4.94 -4.84
C LEU A 75 -1.64 6.31 -4.46
N ILE A 76 -1.32 6.85 -3.27
CA ILE A 76 -1.80 8.19 -2.85
C ILE A 76 -1.32 9.25 -3.83
N ALA A 77 -0.03 9.23 -4.15
CA ALA A 77 0.57 10.17 -5.10
C ALA A 77 -0.08 10.08 -6.49
N LEU A 78 -0.40 8.86 -6.94
CA LEU A 78 -1.08 8.60 -8.21
C LEU A 78 -2.50 9.18 -8.22
N PHE A 79 -3.29 8.91 -7.18
CA PHE A 79 -4.66 9.40 -7.07
C PHE A 79 -4.73 10.92 -6.95
N LYS A 80 -3.80 11.54 -6.22
CA LYS A 80 -3.67 13.00 -6.14
C LYS A 80 -3.21 13.66 -7.42
N HIS A 81 -2.84 12.89 -8.46
CA HIS A 81 -2.18 13.41 -9.67
C HIS A 81 -0.92 14.24 -9.36
N GLN A 82 -0.25 13.97 -8.24
CA GLN A 82 0.95 14.68 -7.77
C GLN A 82 2.23 13.84 -7.96
N ILE A 83 2.23 12.94 -8.96
CA ILE A 83 3.40 12.13 -9.27
C ILE A 83 4.49 13.04 -9.86
N LYS A 84 5.48 13.38 -9.04
CA LYS A 84 6.74 13.94 -9.52
C LYS A 84 7.64 12.79 -9.96
N PRO A 85 8.25 12.84 -11.16
CA PRO A 85 9.15 11.79 -11.64
C PRO A 85 10.26 11.47 -10.62
N ASP A 86 10.86 12.49 -10.02
CA ASP A 86 11.93 12.33 -9.03
C ASP A 86 11.50 11.53 -7.80
N MET A 87 10.29 11.79 -7.30
CA MET A 87 9.72 11.06 -6.16
C MET A 87 9.44 9.60 -6.53
N LEU A 88 8.94 9.36 -7.74
CA LEU A 88 8.66 8.02 -8.22
C LEU A 88 9.95 7.19 -8.37
N TYR A 89 11.03 7.80 -8.89
CA TYR A 89 12.33 7.13 -8.97
C TYR A 89 12.90 6.84 -7.58
N ALA A 90 12.79 7.78 -6.63
CA ALA A 90 13.25 7.57 -5.26
C ALA A 90 12.48 6.44 -4.57
N LEU A 91 11.14 6.42 -4.67
CA LEU A 91 10.30 5.36 -4.09
C LEU A 91 10.55 4.01 -4.77
N SER A 92 10.78 4.00 -6.09
CA SER A 92 11.10 2.78 -6.83
C SER A 92 12.45 2.19 -6.44
N ALA A 93 13.48 3.04 -6.30
CA ALA A 93 14.80 2.61 -5.83
C ALA A 93 14.73 2.09 -4.38
N PHE A 94 13.99 2.78 -3.52
CA PHE A 94 13.77 2.34 -2.14
C PHE A 94 13.04 0.99 -2.07
N LEU A 95 11.97 0.82 -2.86
CA LEU A 95 11.21 -0.43 -2.96
C LEU A 95 12.08 -1.57 -3.51
N PHE A 96 12.96 -1.28 -4.48
CA PHE A 96 13.92 -2.26 -5.00
C PHE A 96 14.91 -2.73 -3.92
N VAL A 97 15.48 -1.80 -3.13
CA VAL A 97 16.41 -2.14 -2.04
C VAL A 97 15.72 -3.00 -0.97
N ILE A 98 14.52 -2.62 -0.55
CA ILE A 98 13.75 -3.40 0.44
C ILE A 98 13.36 -4.77 -0.13
N GLY A 99 12.92 -4.83 -1.39
CA GLY A 99 12.60 -6.08 -2.07
C GLY A 99 13.80 -7.02 -2.15
N ALA A 100 14.97 -6.49 -2.51
CA ALA A 100 16.23 -7.26 -2.52
C ALA A 100 16.58 -7.78 -1.12
N LEU A 101 16.45 -6.94 -0.08
CA LEU A 101 16.68 -7.35 1.30
C LEU A 101 15.68 -8.43 1.75
N ARG A 102 14.42 -8.34 1.32
CA ARG A 102 13.39 -9.34 1.61
C ARG A 102 13.72 -10.68 0.95
N VAL A 103 14.18 -10.69 -0.29
CA VAL A 103 14.62 -11.91 -0.98
C VAL A 103 15.86 -12.49 -0.30
N ALA A 104 16.85 -11.65 0.03
CA ALA A 104 18.08 -12.08 0.69
C ALA A 104 17.81 -12.74 2.06
N THR A 105 16.95 -12.15 2.88
CA THR A 105 16.57 -12.71 4.19
C THR A 105 15.90 -14.08 4.07
N VAL A 106 15.08 -14.32 3.03
CA VAL A 106 14.49 -15.65 2.77
C VAL A 106 15.55 -16.67 2.39
N ILE A 107 16.43 -16.32 1.45
CA ILE A 107 17.45 -17.23 0.93
C ILE A 107 18.40 -17.64 2.06
N VAL A 108 18.86 -16.68 2.88
CA VAL A 108 19.77 -16.98 4.00
C VAL A 108 19.10 -17.89 5.02
N TYR A 109 17.84 -17.60 5.39
CA TYR A 109 17.09 -18.44 6.32
C TYR A 109 16.88 -19.88 5.82
N GLN A 110 16.61 -20.04 4.52
CA GLN A 110 16.50 -21.37 3.90
C GLN A 110 17.84 -22.12 3.93
N ARG A 111 18.95 -21.43 3.67
CA ARG A 111 20.29 -22.05 3.69
C ARG A 111 20.68 -22.54 5.08
N GLU A 112 20.41 -21.75 6.12
CA GLU A 112 20.66 -22.16 7.51
C GLU A 112 19.85 -23.41 7.86
N LYS A 113 18.56 -23.46 7.47
CA LYS A 113 17.72 -24.63 7.70
C LYS A 113 18.25 -25.88 6.99
N LEU A 114 18.66 -25.76 5.73
CA LEU A 114 19.19 -26.88 4.95
C LEU A 114 20.51 -27.41 5.53
N ALA A 115 21.40 -26.53 6.00
CA ALA A 115 22.67 -26.93 6.61
C ALA A 115 22.48 -27.74 7.89
N VAL A 116 21.53 -27.34 8.75
CA VAL A 116 21.17 -28.05 9.99
C VAL A 116 20.54 -29.41 9.68
N GLU A 117 19.69 -29.50 8.65
CA GLU A 117 19.03 -30.76 8.27
C GLU A 117 20.01 -31.78 7.69
N SER A 118 21.00 -31.33 6.90
CA SER A 118 22.07 -32.20 6.39
C SER A 118 23.02 -32.73 7.48
N ASP A 119 23.24 -31.97 8.56
CA ASP A 119 24.08 -32.40 9.68
C ASP A 119 23.41 -33.50 10.52
N ASN A 120 22.11 -33.34 10.82
CA ASN A 120 21.34 -34.34 11.56
C ASN A 120 21.27 -35.70 10.84
N LEU A 121 21.06 -35.70 9.52
CA LEU A 121 21.04 -36.94 8.72
C LEU A 121 22.40 -37.66 8.71
N GLY A 122 23.51 -36.92 8.79
CA GLY A 122 24.85 -37.50 8.91
C GLY A 122 25.10 -38.15 10.27
N HIS A 123 24.44 -37.66 11.33
CA HIS A 123 24.56 -38.20 12.68
C HIS A 123 23.72 -39.46 12.88
N ASP A 124 22.54 -39.55 12.26
CA ASP A 124 21.67 -40.73 12.28
C ASP A 124 22.22 -41.89 11.45
N ALA A 125 22.95 -41.63 10.37
CA ALA A 125 23.58 -42.66 9.54
C ALA A 125 24.81 -43.32 10.19
N LYS A 126 25.32 -42.76 11.29
CA LYS A 126 26.55 -43.19 11.96
C LYS A 126 26.30 -43.96 13.27
N ASN A 127 25.04 -44.10 13.68
CA ASN A 127 24.60 -44.77 14.90
C ASN A 127 23.84 -46.07 14.56
#